data_AF-A0A956IVU5-F1
#
_entry.id   AF-A0A956IVU5-F1
#
_cell.length_a   1.000
_cell.length_b   1.000
_cell.length_c   1.000
_cell.angle_alpha   90.00
_cell.angle_beta   90.00
_cell.angle_gamma   90.00
#
_symmetry.space_group_name_H-M   'P 1'
#
loop_
_entity.id
_entity.type
_entity.pdbx_description
1 polymer ?
#
loop_
_entity_poly.entity_id
_entity_poly.type
_entity_poly.pdbx_seq_one_letter_code
_entity_poly.pdbx_strand_id
1 'polypeptide(L)'
;MRAPAGDSARQRRPRRPLVDPGDRRGRPLRPRRGGRPPGRPWAPADRPRSPPGCRAPRGDRVHSDRVPPRAPAAGGAADGQGDPLSNADDRPRADRIPIPGSLFASLPAEVSIYEVGPRDGLQNEATILSVERKVELIEGLVDAGIKRIEMTSFVNPRWIPALADHMEVAARVRRRPGVAYSALVPNMRGLDSASRAGMEEVAVFMAASQTHNRKNINKTTEEALATYREVIAEARARGMRVRGYVSCVYGCPYEGAVPVEQVIQVAGGLLEMGVYEISLGDTIGVGTPRQVEHVFRSLLE
;
A
#
# COMPACT_ATOMS: atom_id res chain seq x y z
N MET A 1 -6.53 79.67 19.51
CA MET A 1 -7.33 78.73 20.34
C MET A 1 -6.77 77.33 20.10
N ARG A 2 -5.74 76.89 20.85
CA ARG A 2 -5.76 76.01 22.04
C ARG A 2 -6.40 74.62 21.81
N ALA A 3 -5.54 73.59 21.91
CA ALA A 3 -5.87 72.18 22.06
C ALA A 3 -6.63 71.87 23.38
N PRO A 4 -7.14 70.63 23.54
CA PRO A 4 -6.51 69.78 24.54
C PRO A 4 -6.33 68.30 24.15
N ALA A 5 -5.43 67.67 24.91
CA ALA A 5 -5.03 66.27 24.90
C ALA A 5 -6.01 65.35 25.66
N GLY A 6 -5.86 64.03 25.46
CA GLY A 6 -6.55 63.00 26.25
C GLY A 6 -6.06 61.59 25.92
N ASP A 7 -5.00 61.17 26.61
CA ASP A 7 -4.37 59.85 26.61
C ASP A 7 -5.21 58.81 27.41
N SER A 8 -5.22 57.54 27.02
CA SER A 8 -5.30 56.40 27.96
C SER A 8 -5.18 55.04 27.25
N ALA A 9 -4.02 54.43 27.45
CA ALA A 9 -3.69 53.05 27.15
C ALA A 9 -4.59 52.05 27.90
N ARG A 10 -5.16 51.07 27.19
CA ARG A 10 -5.82 49.89 27.78
C ARG A 10 -4.79 48.83 28.15
N GLN A 11 -4.46 48.75 29.44
CA GLN A 11 -3.70 47.63 30.02
C GLN A 11 -4.54 46.35 30.09
N ARG A 12 -3.99 45.25 29.58
CA ARG A 12 -4.54 43.90 29.64
C ARG A 12 -4.31 43.30 31.03
N ARG A 13 -5.39 42.92 31.72
CA ARG A 13 -5.34 42.17 32.99
C ARG A 13 -5.01 40.69 32.74
N PRO A 14 -4.15 40.05 33.57
CA PRO A 14 -3.87 38.62 33.45
C PRO A 14 -5.00 37.76 34.04
N ARG A 15 -5.35 36.67 33.34
CA ARG A 15 -6.36 35.68 33.75
C ARG A 15 -5.79 34.79 34.87
N ARG A 16 -6.48 34.73 36.02
CA ARG A 16 -6.21 33.80 37.12
C ARG A 16 -6.57 32.36 36.73
N PRO A 17 -5.81 31.33 37.17
CA PRO A 17 -6.20 29.94 36.98
C PRO A 17 -7.32 29.53 37.96
N LEU A 18 -8.25 28.70 37.46
CA LEU A 18 -9.31 28.06 38.24
C LEU A 18 -8.71 27.03 39.21
N VAL A 19 -9.08 27.13 40.49
CA VAL A 19 -8.75 26.18 41.54
C VAL A 19 -10.05 25.50 41.99
N ASP A 20 -10.01 24.17 42.15
CA ASP A 20 -11.09 23.33 42.63
C ASP A 20 -11.36 23.58 44.14
N PRO A 21 -12.58 23.97 44.55
CA PRO A 21 -12.90 24.26 45.94
C PRO A 21 -13.19 22.96 46.71
N GLY A 22 -12.18 22.13 46.93
CA GLY A 22 -12.40 20.80 47.54
C GLY A 22 -11.23 20.10 48.20
N ASP A 23 -9.99 20.61 48.17
CA ASP A 23 -8.85 19.88 48.74
C ASP A 23 -7.96 20.76 49.65
N ARG A 24 -8.16 20.60 50.97
CA ARG A 24 -7.27 21.14 52.00
C ARG A 24 -6.15 20.13 52.28
N ARG A 25 -5.17 20.04 51.38
CA ARG A 25 -3.78 19.60 51.67
C ARG A 25 -2.92 19.72 50.41
N GLY A 26 -2.11 20.78 50.34
CA GLY A 26 -1.19 21.04 49.23
C GLY A 26 -0.14 19.93 49.05
N ARG A 27 -0.42 18.96 48.17
CA ARG A 27 0.56 18.03 47.62
C ARG A 27 0.52 18.07 46.09
N PRO A 28 1.66 18.26 45.41
CA PRO A 28 1.71 18.19 43.95
C PRO A 28 1.52 16.75 43.47
N LEU A 29 0.61 16.54 42.52
CA LEU A 29 0.37 15.26 41.84
C LEU A 29 1.61 14.85 41.03
N ARG A 30 2.27 13.77 41.45
CA ARG A 30 3.28 13.09 40.61
C ARG A 30 2.56 12.35 39.47
N PRO A 31 3.01 12.46 38.21
CA PRO A 31 2.46 11.65 37.14
C PRO A 31 2.89 10.18 37.33
N ARG A 32 1.90 9.28 37.40
CA ARG A 32 2.11 7.83 37.43
C ARG A 32 2.78 7.40 36.13
N ARG A 33 4.05 6.95 36.22
CA ARG A 33 4.70 6.14 35.17
C ARG A 33 4.05 4.76 35.16
N GLY A 34 3.17 4.53 34.20
CA GLY A 34 2.47 3.25 34.02
C GLY A 34 1.93 3.14 32.60
N GLY A 35 2.75 3.44 31.60
CA GLY A 35 2.44 3.18 30.19
C GLY A 35 3.17 1.92 29.76
N ARG A 36 2.40 0.87 29.42
CA ARG A 36 2.92 -0.24 28.60
C ARG A 36 3.50 0.34 27.30
N PRO A 37 4.64 -0.17 26.79
CA PRO A 37 5.16 0.29 25.51
C PRO A 37 4.13 0.04 24.40
N PRO A 38 4.01 0.93 23.41
CA PRO A 38 3.17 0.69 22.23
C PRO A 38 3.66 -0.57 21.51
N GLY A 39 2.70 -1.34 21.00
CA GLY A 39 2.93 -2.60 20.29
C GLY A 39 3.98 -2.46 19.20
N ARG A 40 4.81 -3.50 19.07
CA ARG A 40 5.87 -3.57 18.07
C ARG A 40 5.29 -3.34 16.66
N PRO A 41 6.02 -2.67 15.75
CA PRO A 41 5.72 -2.72 14.33
C PRO A 41 5.70 -4.17 13.86
N TRP A 42 4.84 -4.46 12.89
CA TRP A 42 4.79 -5.74 12.19
C TRP A 42 6.19 -6.10 11.67
N ALA A 43 6.72 -7.21 12.16
CA ALA A 43 7.89 -7.87 11.61
C ALA A 43 7.38 -9.16 10.93
N PRO A 44 7.82 -9.48 9.71
CA PRO A 44 7.47 -10.75 9.09
C PRO A 44 7.93 -11.89 10.01
N ALA A 45 7.05 -12.88 10.21
CA ALA A 45 7.39 -14.09 10.93
C ALA A 45 8.64 -14.72 10.31
N ASP A 46 9.57 -15.18 11.15
CA ASP A 46 10.76 -15.90 10.71
C ASP A 46 10.38 -16.95 9.68
N ARG A 47 11.04 -16.92 8.51
CA ARG A 47 10.86 -17.91 7.46
C ARG A 47 10.97 -19.31 8.09
N PRO A 48 10.04 -20.24 7.82
CA PRO A 48 10.22 -21.62 8.27
C PRO A 48 11.55 -22.14 7.74
N ARG A 49 12.37 -22.71 8.63
CA ARG A 49 13.64 -23.34 8.26
C ARG A 49 13.37 -24.37 7.17
N SER A 50 14.13 -24.30 6.09
CA SER A 50 14.09 -25.30 5.01
C SER A 50 14.28 -26.70 5.60
N PRO A 51 13.53 -27.72 5.14
CA PRO A 51 13.75 -29.10 5.56
C PRO A 51 15.19 -29.54 5.21
N PRO A 52 15.78 -30.46 6.00
CA PRO A 52 17.15 -30.90 5.76
C PRO A 52 17.25 -31.61 4.40
N GLY A 53 17.95 -30.99 3.44
CA GLY A 53 18.20 -31.59 2.12
C GLY A 53 18.51 -30.59 0.99
N CYS A 54 18.05 -29.34 1.09
CA CYS A 54 18.29 -28.35 0.05
C CYS A 54 19.45 -27.40 0.42
N ARG A 55 20.68 -27.71 -0.02
CA ARG A 55 21.80 -26.75 0.00
C ARG A 55 21.86 -26.02 -1.33
N ALA A 56 21.66 -24.70 -1.31
CA ALA A 56 22.07 -23.84 -2.41
C ALA A 56 23.61 -23.69 -2.41
N PRO A 57 24.27 -23.60 -3.57
CA PRO A 57 25.71 -23.39 -3.64
C PRO A 57 26.09 -22.01 -3.09
N ARG A 58 27.19 -21.96 -2.33
CA ARG A 58 27.74 -20.71 -1.78
C ARG A 58 28.32 -19.89 -2.92
N GLY A 59 27.78 -18.68 -3.13
CA GLY A 59 28.41 -17.67 -3.98
C GLY A 59 29.49 -16.94 -3.17
N ASP A 60 30.72 -16.97 -3.67
CA ASP A 60 31.86 -16.27 -3.08
C ASP A 60 31.68 -14.74 -3.15
N ARG A 61 32.12 -14.07 -2.08
CA ARG A 61 32.19 -12.62 -1.97
C ARG A 61 33.19 -12.08 -2.99
N VAL A 62 32.74 -11.27 -3.94
CA VAL A 62 33.64 -10.45 -4.76
C VAL A 62 33.85 -9.11 -4.06
N HIS A 63 35.08 -8.89 -3.61
CA HIS A 63 35.57 -7.63 -3.09
C HIS A 63 35.53 -6.54 -4.18
N SER A 64 35.14 -5.34 -3.77
CA SER A 64 35.23 -4.11 -4.54
C SER A 64 36.69 -3.71 -4.73
N ASP A 65 37.20 -3.75 -5.96
CA ASP A 65 38.46 -3.08 -6.31
C ASP A 65 38.36 -2.37 -7.67
N ARG A 66 38.48 -1.03 -7.57
CA ARG A 66 39.07 -0.05 -8.51
C ARG A 66 38.97 -0.31 -10.02
N VAL A 67 38.21 0.56 -10.69
CA VAL A 67 38.26 0.79 -12.15
C VAL A 67 39.53 1.60 -12.50
N PRO A 68 40.44 1.11 -13.38
CA PRO A 68 41.55 1.90 -13.90
C PRO A 68 41.18 2.68 -15.18
N PRO A 69 41.91 3.76 -15.54
CA PRO A 69 41.47 4.71 -16.56
C PRO A 69 41.73 4.24 -17.99
N ARG A 70 40.91 4.74 -18.93
CA ARG A 70 41.01 4.50 -20.38
C ARG A 70 42.22 5.21 -20.99
N ALA A 71 42.99 4.48 -21.82
CA ALA A 71 43.99 5.01 -22.74
C ALA A 71 43.42 5.14 -24.18
N PRO A 72 44.00 5.98 -25.06
CA PRO A 72 43.31 6.56 -26.21
C PRO A 72 43.31 5.68 -27.47
N ALA A 73 42.39 6.01 -28.36
CA ALA A 73 42.14 5.36 -29.65
C ALA A 73 43.31 5.46 -30.63
N ALA A 74 43.68 4.34 -31.24
CA ALA A 74 44.45 4.27 -32.46
C ALA A 74 43.69 3.40 -33.48
N GLY A 75 43.56 3.94 -34.69
CA GLY A 75 42.75 3.39 -35.77
C GLY A 75 43.31 2.12 -36.41
N GLY A 76 42.41 1.40 -37.06
CA GLY A 76 42.71 0.27 -37.92
C GLY A 76 41.39 -0.29 -38.47
N ALA A 77 41.10 0.00 -39.73
CA ALA A 77 40.01 -0.59 -40.47
C ALA A 77 40.33 -2.06 -40.80
N ALA A 78 39.36 -2.97 -40.62
CA ALA A 78 39.05 -4.06 -41.55
C ALA A 78 38.02 -5.03 -40.94
N ASP A 79 37.04 -5.34 -41.77
CA ASP A 79 36.30 -6.59 -41.91
C ASP A 79 35.24 -7.01 -40.88
N GLY A 80 34.05 -7.25 -41.44
CA GLY A 80 32.82 -7.54 -40.73
C GLY A 80 32.88 -8.81 -39.89
N GLN A 81 32.22 -8.74 -38.75
CA GLN A 81 31.86 -9.89 -37.94
C GLN A 81 30.64 -9.53 -37.07
N GLY A 82 29.54 -10.24 -37.37
CA GLY A 82 28.54 -10.77 -36.42
C GLY A 82 27.90 -9.84 -35.39
N ASP A 83 26.58 -9.68 -35.51
CA ASP A 83 25.69 -9.25 -34.42
C ASP A 83 25.89 -10.16 -33.18
N PRO A 84 26.22 -9.63 -31.98
CA PRO A 84 26.51 -10.43 -30.78
C PRO A 84 25.30 -11.18 -30.22
N LEU A 85 24.10 -10.96 -30.79
CA LEU A 85 22.87 -11.63 -30.41
C LEU A 85 22.52 -12.85 -31.29
N SER A 86 23.39 -13.22 -32.23
CA SER A 86 23.13 -14.32 -33.19
C SER A 86 23.56 -15.73 -32.75
N ASN A 87 23.82 -15.96 -31.46
CA ASN A 87 23.95 -17.33 -30.96
C ASN A 87 22.57 -17.93 -30.73
N ALA A 88 21.97 -18.40 -31.84
CA ALA A 88 20.91 -19.39 -31.80
C ALA A 88 21.44 -20.60 -31.02
N ASP A 89 20.90 -20.78 -29.82
CA ASP A 89 21.12 -21.92 -28.95
C ASP A 89 20.66 -23.19 -29.69
N ASP A 90 21.61 -23.87 -30.33
CA ASP A 90 21.42 -25.08 -31.16
C ASP A 90 21.28 -26.36 -30.31
N ARG A 91 20.88 -26.21 -29.04
CA ARG A 91 20.48 -27.33 -28.20
C ARG A 91 19.11 -27.83 -28.69
N PRO A 92 18.90 -29.15 -28.83
CA PRO A 92 17.59 -29.68 -29.19
C PRO A 92 16.59 -29.14 -28.17
N ARG A 93 15.65 -28.31 -28.64
CA ARG A 93 14.56 -27.77 -27.82
C ARG A 93 13.76 -28.97 -27.35
N ALA A 94 14.09 -29.48 -26.16
CA ALA A 94 13.36 -30.53 -25.49
C ALA A 94 11.87 -30.22 -25.62
N ASP A 95 11.15 -31.18 -26.16
CA ASP A 95 9.73 -31.17 -26.51
C ASP A 95 8.96 -30.06 -25.82
N ARG A 96 8.80 -28.92 -26.51
CA ARG A 96 7.86 -27.89 -26.08
C ARG A 96 6.49 -28.54 -26.12
N ILE A 97 5.95 -28.90 -24.95
CA ILE A 97 4.57 -29.34 -24.81
C ILE A 97 3.72 -28.33 -25.59
N PRO A 98 3.02 -28.75 -26.67
CA PRO A 98 2.20 -27.83 -27.44
C PRO A 98 1.16 -27.27 -26.49
N ILE A 99 1.19 -25.95 -26.27
CA ILE A 99 0.13 -25.28 -25.51
C ILE A 99 -1.10 -25.37 -26.42
N PRO A 100 -2.17 -26.08 -26.02
CA PRO A 100 -3.35 -26.20 -26.87
C PRO A 100 -3.90 -24.80 -27.15
N GLY A 101 -4.20 -24.47 -28.41
CA GLY A 101 -4.77 -23.17 -28.77
C GLY A 101 -6.10 -22.88 -28.05
N SER A 102 -6.79 -23.92 -27.59
CA SER A 102 -7.98 -23.83 -26.76
C SER A 102 -7.74 -23.35 -25.33
N LEU A 103 -6.50 -23.39 -24.82
CA LEU A 103 -6.17 -22.97 -23.45
C LEU A 103 -6.51 -21.50 -23.20
N PHE A 104 -6.44 -20.68 -24.26
CA PHE A 104 -6.71 -19.24 -24.19
C PHE A 104 -8.05 -18.85 -24.82
N ALA A 105 -8.82 -19.80 -25.35
CA ALA A 105 -10.07 -19.51 -26.05
C ALA A 105 -11.17 -18.95 -25.13
N SER A 106 -11.08 -19.21 -23.82
CA SER A 106 -11.99 -18.69 -22.79
C SER A 106 -11.42 -17.51 -22.00
N LEU A 107 -10.28 -16.95 -22.40
CA LEU A 107 -9.71 -15.79 -21.74
C LEU A 107 -10.39 -14.49 -22.20
N PRO A 108 -10.43 -13.46 -21.34
CA PRO A 108 -10.89 -12.15 -21.76
C PRO A 108 -9.95 -11.58 -22.85
N ALA A 109 -10.53 -10.83 -23.79
CA ALA A 109 -9.78 -10.16 -24.86
C ALA A 109 -8.82 -9.07 -24.33
N GLU A 110 -9.07 -8.57 -23.12
CA GLU A 110 -8.28 -7.52 -22.47
C GLU A 110 -8.15 -7.80 -20.97
N VAL A 111 -7.00 -7.44 -20.40
CA VAL A 111 -6.73 -7.48 -18.95
C VAL A 111 -6.27 -6.10 -18.51
N SER A 112 -6.88 -5.61 -17.42
CA SER A 112 -6.49 -4.36 -16.78
C SER A 112 -5.55 -4.62 -15.61
N ILE A 113 -4.38 -3.98 -15.61
CA ILE A 113 -3.41 -4.05 -14.51
C ILE A 113 -3.63 -2.87 -13.55
N TYR A 114 -3.79 -3.18 -12.26
CA TYR A 114 -3.82 -2.20 -11.18
C TYR A 114 -2.46 -2.20 -10.47
N GLU A 115 -1.63 -1.21 -10.78
CA GLU A 115 -0.26 -1.13 -10.28
C GLU A 115 -0.23 -0.59 -8.85
N VAL A 116 0.26 -1.40 -7.93
CA VAL A 116 0.30 -1.10 -6.49
C VAL A 116 1.71 -0.88 -5.96
N GLY A 117 2.74 -1.04 -6.78
CA GLY A 117 4.16 -0.87 -6.44
C GLY A 117 4.47 0.43 -5.70
N PRO A 118 4.00 1.61 -6.15
CA PRO A 118 4.23 2.87 -5.46
C PRO A 118 3.63 2.96 -4.05
N ARG A 119 2.61 2.14 -3.74
CA ARG A 119 1.99 2.08 -2.40
C ARG A 119 2.38 0.81 -1.67
N ASP A 120 1.81 -0.33 -2.08
CA ASP A 120 1.95 -1.62 -1.41
C ASP A 120 3.37 -2.18 -1.52
N GLY A 121 4.04 -1.96 -2.66
CA GLY A 121 5.45 -2.31 -2.83
C GLY A 121 6.33 -1.52 -1.85
N LEU A 122 6.34 -0.18 -1.99
CA LEU A 122 7.19 0.69 -1.16
C LEU A 122 6.89 0.60 0.34
N GLN A 123 5.66 0.27 0.74
CA GLN A 123 5.31 0.05 2.15
C GLN A 123 6.08 -1.13 2.78
N ASN A 124 6.43 -2.14 1.99
CA ASN A 124 7.10 -3.35 2.45
C ASN A 124 8.62 -3.33 2.22
N GLU A 125 9.14 -2.26 1.63
CA GLU A 125 10.57 -2.09 1.38
C GLU A 125 11.31 -1.46 2.57
N ALA A 126 12.53 -1.93 2.81
CA ALA A 126 13.37 -1.39 3.89
C ALA A 126 13.90 0.02 3.57
N THR A 127 14.04 0.34 2.29
CA THR A 127 14.58 1.62 1.83
C THR A 127 13.44 2.61 1.61
N ILE A 128 13.47 3.73 2.34
CA ILE A 128 12.53 4.83 2.13
C ILE A 128 13.04 5.69 0.97
N LEU A 129 12.31 5.70 -0.13
CA LEU A 129 12.60 6.55 -1.29
C LEU A 129 12.23 8.01 -1.02
N SER A 130 12.98 8.94 -1.62
CA SER A 130 12.61 10.36 -1.63
C SER A 130 11.36 10.60 -2.48
N VAL A 131 10.73 11.76 -2.29
CA VAL A 131 9.55 12.18 -3.06
C VAL A 131 9.86 12.21 -4.56
N GLU A 132 11.03 12.71 -4.96
CA GLU A 132 11.47 12.76 -6.35
C GLU A 132 11.43 11.37 -6.98
N ARG A 133 12.02 10.37 -6.31
CA ARG A 133 12.11 9.01 -6.83
C ARG A 133 10.75 8.31 -6.86
N LYS A 134 9.86 8.63 -5.93
CA LYS A 134 8.46 8.15 -5.96
C LYS A 134 7.68 8.74 -7.14
N VAL A 135 7.82 10.04 -7.38
CA VAL A 135 7.20 10.72 -8.52
C VAL A 135 7.75 10.16 -9.83
N GLU A 136 9.07 10.01 -9.96
CA GLU A 136 9.70 9.40 -11.13
C GLU A 136 9.22 7.96 -11.37
N LEU A 137 9.08 7.16 -10.31
CA LEU A 137 8.50 5.81 -10.41
C LEU A 137 7.07 5.84 -10.95
N ILE A 138 6.20 6.67 -10.37
CA ILE A 138 4.79 6.75 -10.76
C ILE A 138 4.67 7.24 -12.21
N GLU A 139 5.38 8.30 -12.57
CA GLU A 139 5.32 8.83 -13.93
C GLU A 139 5.93 7.87 -14.96
N GLY A 140 7.01 7.17 -14.62
CA GLY A 140 7.59 6.12 -15.45
C GLY A 140 6.64 4.95 -15.69
N LEU A 141 5.86 4.53 -14.67
CA LEU A 141 4.81 3.51 -14.82
C LEU A 141 3.70 3.98 -15.77
N VAL A 142 3.31 5.26 -15.70
CA VAL A 142 2.37 5.85 -16.65
C VAL A 142 2.92 5.87 -18.07
N ASP A 143 4.20 6.24 -18.23
CA ASP A 143 4.87 6.25 -19.53
C ASP A 143 5.01 4.84 -20.13
N ALA A 144 5.13 3.81 -19.29
CA ALA A 144 5.08 2.41 -19.69
C ALA A 144 3.69 1.92 -20.11
N GLY A 145 2.65 2.76 -19.97
CA GLY A 145 1.30 2.48 -20.42
C GLY A 145 0.31 2.07 -19.32
N ILE A 146 0.73 2.01 -18.05
CA ILE A 146 -0.17 1.68 -16.95
C ILE A 146 -1.25 2.74 -16.79
N LYS A 147 -2.51 2.30 -16.70
CA LYS A 147 -3.69 3.17 -16.62
C LYS A 147 -4.32 3.26 -15.24
N ARG A 148 -3.98 2.37 -14.31
CA ARG A 148 -4.53 2.34 -12.96
C ARG A 148 -3.39 2.18 -11.96
N ILE A 149 -3.15 3.22 -11.17
CA ILE A 149 -1.99 3.28 -10.26
C ILE A 149 -2.45 3.70 -8.87
N GLU A 150 -2.15 2.86 -7.89
CA GLU A 150 -2.25 3.22 -6.48
C GLU A 150 -0.96 3.89 -6.03
N MET A 151 -1.00 5.23 -6.01
CA MET A 151 0.20 6.05 -5.88
C MET A 151 0.73 6.17 -4.45
N THR A 152 -0.15 6.09 -3.45
CA THR A 152 0.25 6.29 -2.05
C THR A 152 -0.86 5.83 -1.09
N SER A 153 -0.64 6.02 0.21
CA SER A 153 -1.65 5.80 1.25
C SER A 153 -1.69 6.97 2.24
N PHE A 154 -2.90 7.43 2.56
CA PHE A 154 -3.15 8.44 3.59
C PHE A 154 -3.28 7.78 4.97
N VAL A 155 -2.25 7.04 5.36
CA VAL A 155 -2.09 6.37 6.66
C VAL A 155 -1.35 7.26 7.65
N ASN A 156 -1.35 6.85 8.91
CA ASN A 156 -0.56 7.56 9.92
C ASN A 156 0.95 7.38 9.64
N PRO A 157 1.72 8.48 9.42
CA PRO A 157 3.14 8.41 9.09
C PRO A 157 4.00 7.69 10.14
N ARG A 158 3.55 7.65 11.40
CA ARG A 158 4.28 6.93 12.46
C ARG A 158 4.23 5.42 12.28
N TRP A 159 3.19 4.91 11.62
CA TRP A 159 2.98 3.48 11.41
C TRP A 159 3.64 3.03 10.12
N ILE A 160 3.53 3.84 9.06
CA ILE A 160 4.14 3.57 7.76
C ILE A 160 5.00 4.78 7.34
N PRO A 161 6.24 4.89 7.84
CA PRO A 161 7.15 5.99 7.50
C PRO A 161 7.46 6.09 6.01
N ALA A 162 7.47 4.95 5.31
CA ALA A 162 7.74 4.88 3.88
C ALA A 162 6.75 5.68 3.03
N LEU A 163 5.54 5.98 3.53
CA LEU A 163 4.50 6.73 2.83
C LEU A 163 4.15 8.06 3.52
N ALA A 164 5.01 8.54 4.45
CA ALA A 164 4.77 9.76 5.21
C ALA A 164 4.63 11.03 4.36
N ASP A 165 5.19 11.01 3.15
CA ASP A 165 5.21 12.09 2.16
C ASP A 165 4.03 12.04 1.16
N HIS A 166 2.97 11.29 1.50
CA HIS A 166 1.80 11.07 0.66
C HIS A 166 1.19 12.37 0.07
N MET A 167 1.13 13.47 0.83
CA MET A 167 0.61 14.76 0.35
C MET A 167 1.53 15.38 -0.71
N GLU A 168 2.84 15.30 -0.52
CA GLU A 168 3.81 15.91 -1.43
C GLU A 168 3.89 15.11 -2.74
N VAL A 169 3.88 13.78 -2.64
CA VAL A 169 3.80 12.89 -3.81
C VAL A 169 2.52 13.18 -4.61
N ALA A 170 1.36 13.23 -3.94
CA ALA A 170 0.08 13.48 -4.62
C ALA A 170 0.02 14.85 -5.31
N ALA A 171 0.71 15.86 -4.77
CA ALA A 171 0.79 17.20 -5.34
C ALA A 171 1.80 17.31 -6.50
N ARG A 172 2.87 16.51 -6.49
CA ARG A 172 3.95 16.57 -7.50
C ARG A 172 3.76 15.66 -8.70
N VAL A 173 3.02 14.56 -8.55
CA VAL A 173 2.70 13.67 -9.68
C VAL A 173 1.83 14.41 -10.70
N ARG A 174 2.28 14.47 -11.95
CA ARG A 174 1.49 15.04 -13.05
C ARG A 174 0.41 14.05 -13.49
N ARG A 175 -0.85 14.45 -13.32
CA ARG A 175 -2.01 13.64 -13.73
C ARG A 175 -2.12 13.64 -15.25
N ARG A 176 -2.17 12.45 -15.86
CA ARG A 176 -2.37 12.28 -17.30
C ARG A 176 -3.80 11.87 -17.62
N PRO A 177 -4.41 12.42 -18.69
CA PRO A 177 -5.73 12.00 -19.14
C PRO A 177 -5.80 10.49 -19.39
N GLY A 178 -6.91 9.87 -18.98
CA GLY A 178 -7.12 8.43 -19.14
C GLY A 178 -6.34 7.54 -18.17
N VAL A 179 -5.68 8.11 -17.16
CA VAL A 179 -5.04 7.36 -16.07
C VAL A 179 -5.80 7.59 -14.78
N ALA A 180 -6.26 6.50 -14.16
CA ALA A 180 -6.84 6.51 -12.84
C ALA A 180 -5.72 6.43 -11.80
N TYR A 181 -5.73 7.38 -10.87
CA TYR A 181 -4.80 7.41 -9.77
C TYR A 181 -5.57 7.27 -8.47
N SER A 182 -5.19 6.30 -7.65
CA SER A 182 -5.86 5.99 -6.40
C SER A 182 -4.91 6.07 -5.21
N ALA A 183 -5.50 6.10 -4.02
CA ALA A 183 -4.76 6.01 -2.77
C ALA A 183 -5.54 5.24 -1.71
N LEU A 184 -4.82 4.51 -0.86
CA LEU A 184 -5.43 3.77 0.24
C LEU A 184 -5.81 4.71 1.39
N VAL A 185 -7.05 4.63 1.87
CA VAL A 185 -7.59 5.43 2.97
C VAL A 185 -8.10 4.51 4.10
N PRO A 186 -7.41 4.42 5.25
CA PRO A 186 -7.78 3.49 6.32
C PRO A 186 -8.93 3.98 7.21
N ASN A 187 -9.27 5.27 7.14
CA ASN A 187 -10.27 5.92 8.00
C ASN A 187 -10.66 7.31 7.47
N MET A 188 -11.60 7.97 8.15
CA MET A 188 -12.11 9.29 7.79
C MET A 188 -11.03 10.38 7.69
N ARG A 189 -10.01 10.36 8.57
CA ARG A 189 -8.91 11.33 8.50
C ARG A 189 -8.07 11.13 7.23
N GLY A 190 -7.82 9.87 6.88
CA GLY A 190 -7.15 9.53 5.62
C GLY A 190 -7.95 9.97 4.41
N LEU A 191 -9.29 9.80 4.45
CA LEU A 191 -10.19 10.28 3.41
C LEU A 191 -10.18 11.81 3.28
N ASP A 192 -10.17 12.55 4.39
CA ASP A 192 -10.05 14.01 4.39
C ASP A 192 -8.74 14.46 3.74
N SER A 193 -7.63 13.80 4.05
CA SER A 193 -6.34 14.08 3.41
C SER A 193 -6.36 13.75 1.92
N ALA A 194 -6.91 12.60 1.53
CA ALA A 194 -7.05 12.22 0.12
C ALA A 194 -7.89 13.23 -0.67
N SER A 195 -8.98 13.72 -0.08
CA SER A 195 -9.83 14.76 -0.67
C SER A 195 -9.08 16.07 -0.87
N ARG A 196 -8.32 16.53 0.13
CA ARG A 196 -7.48 17.73 -0.01
C ARG A 196 -6.35 17.57 -1.03
N ALA A 197 -5.90 16.34 -1.24
CA ALA A 197 -4.91 16.01 -2.26
C ALA A 197 -5.51 15.85 -3.67
N GLY A 198 -6.82 16.06 -3.85
CA GLY A 198 -7.49 15.96 -5.14
C GLY A 198 -7.62 14.53 -5.67
N MET A 199 -7.70 13.53 -4.79
CA MET A 199 -7.89 12.14 -5.21
C MET A 199 -9.33 11.91 -5.68
N GLU A 200 -9.48 11.30 -6.86
CA GLU A 200 -10.78 10.94 -7.45
C GLU A 200 -11.16 9.48 -7.17
N GLU A 201 -10.16 8.66 -6.82
CA GLU A 201 -10.34 7.26 -6.45
C GLU A 201 -9.60 6.98 -5.14
N VAL A 202 -10.27 6.26 -4.25
CA VAL A 202 -9.68 5.78 -3.01
C VAL A 202 -9.93 4.30 -2.83
N ALA A 203 -9.11 3.65 -2.01
CA ALA A 203 -9.28 2.26 -1.66
C ALA A 203 -9.40 2.05 -0.15
N VAL A 204 -10.28 1.13 0.24
CA VAL A 204 -10.42 0.63 1.61
C VAL A 204 -9.97 -0.83 1.67
N PHE A 205 -9.59 -1.32 2.85
CA PHE A 205 -9.15 -2.71 3.00
C PHE A 205 -9.76 -3.39 4.21
N MET A 206 -10.15 -4.65 4.04
CA MET A 206 -10.66 -5.51 5.11
C MET A 206 -10.05 -6.90 4.98
N ALA A 207 -10.00 -7.67 6.06
CA ALA A 207 -9.66 -9.09 5.98
C ALA A 207 -10.91 -9.95 6.09
N ALA A 208 -10.92 -11.07 5.38
CA ALA A 208 -11.94 -12.10 5.57
C ALA A 208 -11.83 -12.75 6.96
N SER A 209 -10.61 -12.86 7.51
CA SER A 209 -10.36 -13.47 8.81
C SER A 209 -10.74 -12.59 10.01
N GLN A 210 -11.55 -13.13 10.92
CA GLN A 210 -11.92 -12.45 12.16
C GLN A 210 -10.73 -12.15 13.07
N THR A 211 -9.81 -13.11 13.27
CA THR A 211 -8.61 -12.89 14.09
C THR A 211 -7.69 -11.87 13.46
N HIS A 212 -7.60 -11.82 12.12
CA HIS A 212 -6.83 -10.80 11.44
C HIS A 212 -7.42 -9.40 11.64
N ASN A 213 -8.75 -9.26 11.54
CA ASN A 213 -9.45 -8.01 11.87
C ASN A 213 -9.21 -7.61 13.33
N ARG A 214 -9.31 -8.55 14.27
CA ARG A 214 -9.06 -8.25 15.69
C ARG A 214 -7.60 -7.87 15.96
N LYS A 215 -6.62 -8.48 15.29
CA LYS A 215 -5.20 -8.14 15.49
C LYS A 215 -4.80 -6.82 14.82
N ASN A 216 -5.33 -6.53 13.63
CA ASN A 216 -4.91 -5.36 12.86
C ASN A 216 -5.69 -4.10 13.22
N ILE A 217 -6.99 -4.22 13.50
CA ILE A 217 -7.87 -3.07 13.75
C ILE A 217 -8.66 -3.18 15.07
N ASN A 218 -8.46 -4.26 15.86
CA ASN A 218 -9.10 -4.48 17.16
C ASN A 218 -10.63 -4.39 17.14
N LYS A 219 -11.24 -4.91 16.07
CA LYS A 219 -12.68 -4.92 15.81
C LYS A 219 -13.12 -6.27 15.24
N THR A 220 -14.39 -6.63 15.44
CA THR A 220 -15.03 -7.72 14.68
C THR A 220 -15.21 -7.32 13.21
N THR A 221 -15.50 -8.29 12.35
CA THR A 221 -15.80 -8.01 10.93
C THR A 221 -16.99 -7.06 10.77
N GLU A 222 -18.03 -7.23 11.58
CA GLU A 222 -19.23 -6.37 11.55
C GLU A 222 -18.93 -4.93 12.00
N GLU A 223 -18.15 -4.76 13.06
CA GLU A 223 -17.72 -3.44 13.54
C GLU A 223 -16.81 -2.74 12.52
N ALA A 224 -15.94 -3.50 11.85
CA ALA A 224 -15.10 -3.00 10.78
C ALA A 224 -15.94 -2.55 9.58
N LEU A 225 -16.94 -3.36 9.18
CA LEU A 225 -17.88 -3.04 8.11
C LEU A 225 -18.70 -1.79 8.45
N ALA A 226 -19.17 -1.65 9.68
CA ALA A 226 -19.89 -0.45 10.12
C ALA A 226 -19.01 0.81 10.01
N THR A 227 -17.74 0.70 10.37
CA THR A 227 -16.79 1.82 10.25
C THR A 227 -16.53 2.18 8.79
N TYR A 228 -16.35 1.19 7.92
CA TYR A 228 -16.12 1.44 6.50
C TYR A 228 -17.36 1.97 5.78
N ARG A 229 -18.56 1.63 6.25
CA ARG A 229 -19.82 2.20 5.72
C ARG A 229 -19.80 3.72 5.76
N GLU A 230 -19.36 4.32 6.86
CA GLU A 230 -19.25 5.78 7.00
C GLU A 230 -18.21 6.36 6.03
N VAL A 231 -17.03 5.73 5.94
CA VAL A 231 -15.94 6.19 5.06
C VAL A 231 -16.32 6.10 3.58
N ILE A 232 -16.93 4.98 3.17
CA ILE A 232 -17.36 4.75 1.79
C ILE A 232 -18.49 5.71 1.42
N ALA A 233 -19.48 5.88 2.29
CA ALA A 233 -20.58 6.82 2.06
C ALA A 233 -20.08 8.26 1.88
N GLU A 234 -19.17 8.71 2.75
CA GLU A 234 -18.59 10.04 2.67
C GLU A 234 -17.71 10.22 1.43
N ALA A 235 -16.88 9.22 1.07
CA ALA A 235 -16.05 9.28 -0.13
C ALA A 235 -16.92 9.43 -1.39
N ARG A 236 -18.02 8.69 -1.46
CA ARG A 236 -18.99 8.77 -2.55
C ARG A 236 -19.74 10.11 -2.55
N ALA A 237 -20.12 10.63 -1.39
CA ALA A 237 -20.73 11.96 -1.28
C ALA A 237 -19.79 13.07 -1.80
N ARG A 238 -18.48 12.87 -1.72
CA ARG A 238 -17.45 13.75 -2.30
C ARG A 238 -17.16 13.48 -3.78
N GLY A 239 -17.90 12.58 -4.43
CA GLY A 239 -17.74 12.22 -5.84
C GLY A 239 -16.58 11.26 -6.13
N MET A 240 -15.97 10.65 -5.11
CA MET A 240 -14.88 9.69 -5.31
C MET A 240 -15.41 8.29 -5.60
N ARG A 241 -14.68 7.54 -6.44
CA ARG A 241 -14.89 6.10 -6.57
C ARG A 241 -14.16 5.37 -5.45
N VAL A 242 -14.76 4.29 -4.95
CA VAL A 242 -14.16 3.50 -3.88
C VAL A 242 -13.92 2.06 -4.33
N ARG A 243 -12.66 1.63 -4.23
CA ARG A 243 -12.24 0.24 -4.44
C ARG A 243 -12.10 -0.48 -3.09
N GLY A 244 -12.41 -1.76 -3.02
CA GLY A 244 -12.27 -2.56 -1.80
C GLY A 244 -11.20 -3.64 -1.96
N TYR A 245 -10.32 -3.79 -0.98
CA TYR A 245 -9.45 -4.94 -0.85
C TYR A 245 -10.00 -5.90 0.19
N VAL A 246 -10.06 -7.19 -0.16
CA VAL A 246 -10.32 -8.29 0.77
C VAL A 246 -9.04 -9.10 0.89
N SER A 247 -8.43 -9.09 2.08
CA SER A 247 -7.20 -9.80 2.41
C SER A 247 -7.49 -11.14 3.09
N CYS A 248 -6.48 -12.01 3.13
CA CYS A 248 -6.57 -13.37 3.67
C CYS A 248 -7.63 -14.23 2.98
N VAL A 249 -7.85 -14.06 1.68
CA VAL A 249 -8.90 -14.79 0.94
C VAL A 249 -8.66 -16.30 0.92
N TYR A 250 -7.40 -16.71 0.74
CA TYR A 250 -7.02 -18.13 0.60
C TYR A 250 -6.35 -18.71 1.84
N GLY A 251 -6.14 -17.88 2.85
CA GLY A 251 -5.50 -18.27 4.10
C GLY A 251 -5.12 -17.08 4.95
N CYS A 252 -5.07 -17.29 6.26
CA CYS A 252 -4.67 -16.32 7.25
C CYS A 252 -3.43 -16.82 8.00
N PRO A 253 -2.41 -15.98 8.23
CA PRO A 253 -1.22 -16.37 8.99
C PRO A 253 -1.51 -16.75 10.45
N TYR A 254 -2.72 -16.46 10.95
CA TYR A 254 -3.13 -16.74 12.32
C TYR A 254 -4.14 -17.88 12.44
N GLU A 255 -5.10 -17.98 11.52
CA GLU A 255 -6.19 -18.96 11.57
C GLU A 255 -5.96 -20.15 10.62
N GLY A 256 -4.99 -20.05 9.71
CA GLY A 256 -4.80 -21.04 8.65
C GLY A 256 -5.90 -20.88 7.60
N ALA A 257 -6.74 -21.91 7.45
CA ALA A 257 -7.80 -21.91 6.46
C ALA A 257 -8.87 -20.84 6.76
N VAL A 258 -9.29 -20.11 5.74
CA VAL A 258 -10.36 -19.10 5.81
C VAL A 258 -11.56 -19.66 5.04
N PRO A 259 -12.75 -19.80 5.66
CA PRO A 259 -13.96 -20.25 4.99
C PRO A 259 -14.40 -19.27 3.88
N VAL A 260 -14.85 -19.81 2.75
CA VAL A 260 -15.28 -18.99 1.58
C VAL A 260 -16.48 -18.10 1.93
N GLU A 261 -17.33 -18.54 2.84
CA GLU A 261 -18.49 -17.79 3.33
C GLU A 261 -18.08 -16.46 3.99
N GLN A 262 -16.92 -16.42 4.65
CA GLN A 262 -16.39 -15.17 5.21
C GLN A 262 -15.91 -14.22 4.12
N VAL A 263 -15.34 -14.76 3.03
CA VAL A 263 -14.95 -13.97 1.85
C VAL A 263 -16.18 -13.38 1.19
N ILE A 264 -17.24 -14.19 0.98
CA ILE A 264 -18.52 -13.76 0.42
C ILE A 264 -19.16 -12.67 1.29
N GLN A 265 -19.22 -12.88 2.61
CA GLN A 265 -19.79 -11.91 3.55
C GLN A 265 -19.09 -10.55 3.46
N VAL A 266 -17.75 -10.53 3.46
CA VAL A 266 -16.99 -9.28 3.40
C VAL A 266 -17.09 -8.62 2.03
N ALA A 267 -16.93 -9.39 0.95
CA ALA A 267 -17.02 -8.86 -0.42
C ALA A 267 -18.43 -8.31 -0.70
N GLY A 268 -19.48 -9.06 -0.37
CA GLY A 268 -20.87 -8.63 -0.50
C GLY A 268 -21.15 -7.38 0.32
N GLY A 269 -20.74 -7.35 1.59
CA GLY A 269 -20.91 -6.18 2.45
C GLY A 269 -20.23 -4.91 1.90
N LEU A 270 -19.04 -5.04 1.30
CA LEU A 270 -18.36 -3.90 0.66
C LEU A 270 -19.08 -3.45 -0.62
N LEU A 271 -19.54 -4.39 -1.46
CA LEU A 271 -20.31 -4.09 -2.68
C LEU A 271 -21.62 -3.37 -2.35
N GLU A 272 -22.35 -3.82 -1.33
CA GLU A 272 -23.59 -3.17 -0.84
C GLU A 272 -23.36 -1.73 -0.37
N MET A 273 -22.16 -1.38 0.08
CA MET A 273 -21.80 -0.01 0.46
C MET A 273 -21.52 0.90 -0.76
N GLY A 274 -21.48 0.33 -1.96
CA GLY A 274 -21.22 1.04 -3.21
C GLY A 274 -19.74 1.09 -3.61
N VAL A 275 -18.94 0.15 -3.11
CA VAL A 275 -17.62 -0.14 -3.69
C VAL A 275 -17.81 -0.65 -5.12
N TYR A 276 -17.06 -0.11 -6.08
CA TYR A 276 -17.24 -0.44 -7.50
C TYR A 276 -16.47 -1.69 -7.95
N GLU A 277 -15.39 -2.03 -7.23
CA GLU A 277 -14.52 -3.17 -7.57
C GLU A 277 -13.92 -3.76 -6.28
N ILE A 278 -13.89 -5.09 -6.21
CA ILE A 278 -13.28 -5.85 -5.13
C ILE A 278 -12.00 -6.54 -5.63
N SER A 279 -10.90 -6.32 -4.89
CA SER A 279 -9.63 -7.01 -5.05
C SER A 279 -9.54 -8.16 -4.07
N LEU A 280 -9.49 -9.40 -4.56
CA LEU A 280 -9.30 -10.58 -3.75
C LEU A 280 -7.80 -10.85 -3.57
N GLY A 281 -7.29 -10.67 -2.35
CA GLY A 281 -5.88 -10.75 -2.03
C GLY A 281 -5.46 -12.07 -1.40
N ASP A 282 -4.55 -12.78 -2.05
CA ASP A 282 -3.71 -13.81 -1.43
C ASP A 282 -2.57 -13.16 -0.65
N THR A 283 -2.85 -12.67 0.54
CA THR A 283 -1.92 -11.83 1.32
C THR A 283 -0.61 -12.53 1.68
N ILE A 284 -0.62 -13.86 1.77
CA ILE A 284 0.54 -14.66 2.20
C ILE A 284 1.05 -15.62 1.11
N GLY A 285 0.43 -15.64 -0.08
CA GLY A 285 0.89 -16.44 -1.21
C GLY A 285 0.68 -17.95 -1.03
N VAL A 286 -0.37 -18.37 -0.33
CA VAL A 286 -0.65 -19.80 -0.06
C VAL A 286 -1.75 -20.38 -0.96
N GLY A 287 -2.39 -19.54 -1.78
CA GLY A 287 -3.47 -19.94 -2.66
C GLY A 287 -3.02 -20.92 -3.73
N THR A 288 -3.85 -21.92 -3.98
CA THR A 288 -3.67 -22.89 -5.06
C THR A 288 -4.71 -22.67 -6.17
N PRO A 289 -4.43 -23.06 -7.43
CA PRO A 289 -5.36 -22.84 -8.54
C PRO A 289 -6.79 -23.34 -8.29
N ARG A 290 -6.94 -24.50 -7.63
CA ARG A 290 -8.27 -25.05 -7.28
C ARG A 290 -8.99 -24.23 -6.20
N GLN A 291 -8.27 -23.68 -5.24
CA GLN A 291 -8.85 -22.79 -4.24
C GLN A 291 -9.29 -21.47 -4.88
N VAL A 292 -8.47 -20.92 -5.79
CA VAL A 292 -8.82 -19.75 -6.59
C VAL A 292 -10.11 -20.00 -7.36
N GLU A 293 -10.17 -21.08 -8.14
CA GLU A 293 -11.37 -21.45 -8.90
C GLU A 293 -12.61 -21.59 -8.00
N HIS A 294 -12.48 -22.25 -6.85
CA HIS A 294 -13.58 -22.41 -5.89
C HIS A 294 -14.10 -21.08 -5.36
N VAL A 295 -13.21 -20.18 -4.91
CA VAL A 295 -13.60 -18.86 -4.39
C VAL A 295 -14.28 -18.02 -5.47
N PHE A 296 -13.72 -17.98 -6.68
CA PHE A 296 -14.31 -17.24 -7.79
C PHE A 296 -15.70 -17.78 -8.17
N ARG A 297 -15.87 -19.10 -8.22
CA ARG A 297 -17.18 -19.71 -8.49
C ARG A 297 -18.20 -19.30 -7.42
N SER A 298 -17.85 -19.43 -6.14
CA SER A 298 -18.75 -19.11 -5.04
C SER A 298 -19.09 -17.62 -4.90
N LEU A 299 -18.26 -16.71 -5.45
CA LEU A 299 -18.55 -15.28 -5.49
C LEU A 299 -19.40 -14.85 -6.69
N LEU A 300 -19.46 -15.66 -7.75
CA LEU A 300 -20.17 -15.38 -9.00
C LEU A 300 -21.55 -16.05 -9.08
N GLU A 301 -21.84 -16.99 -8.18
CA GLU A 301 -23.16 -17.59 -7.96
C GLU A 301 -24.10 -16.64 -7.21
#